data_AF-A0A7V1ZFY4-F1
#
_entry.id   AF-A0A7V1ZFY4-F1
#
_cell.length_a   1.000
_cell.length_b   1.000
_cell.length_c   1.000
_cell.angle_alpha   90.00
_cell.angle_beta   90.00
_cell.angle_gamma   90.00
#
_symmetry.space_group_name_H-M   'P 1'
#
loop_
_entity.id
_entity.type
_entity.pdbx_description
1 polymer ?
#
loop_
_entity_poly.entity_id
_entity_poly.type
_entity_poly.pdbx_seq_one_letter_code
_entity_poly.pdbx_strand_id
1 'polypeptide(L)'
;MIISKNKKLLKELIYEEVNGKPIYYKNYKLVIKGKKALEEVKMSSPIQSKIVSLILYFLISRIDKSRYEILSHEIGVRTKLGKRAIDIGIFEKIEVNKFIEKSSILPICPIIAIEIDTKAQLKEDEYMNY
;
A
#
# COMPACT_ATOMS: atom_id res chain seq x y z
N MET A 1 10.63 -16.88 27.12
CA MET A 1 11.34 -16.03 26.12
C MET A 1 10.87 -16.23 24.67
N ILE A 2 10.59 -17.45 24.20
CA ILE A 2 10.16 -17.72 22.81
C ILE A 2 8.75 -17.16 22.52
N ILE A 3 7.81 -17.29 23.46
CA ILE A 3 6.42 -16.85 23.28
C ILE A 3 6.32 -15.31 23.16
N SER A 4 7.08 -14.54 23.95
CA SER A 4 7.08 -13.07 23.87
C SER A 4 7.71 -12.56 22.57
N LYS A 5 8.79 -13.19 22.11
CA LYS A 5 9.42 -12.90 20.81
C LYS A 5 8.46 -13.15 19.64
N ASN A 6 7.72 -14.26 19.68
CA ASN A 6 6.72 -14.58 18.65
C ASN A 6 5.51 -13.63 18.67
N LYS A 7 5.07 -13.14 19.84
CA LYS A 7 4.02 -12.10 19.92
C LYS A 7 4.47 -10.79 19.29
N LYS A 8 5.72 -10.36 19.51
CA LYS A 8 6.26 -9.16 18.86
C LYS A 8 6.35 -9.34 17.35
N LEU A 9 6.89 -10.48 16.89
CA LEU A 9 7.01 -10.79 15.47
C LEU A 9 5.66 -10.86 14.76
N LEU A 10 4.63 -11.43 15.39
CA LEU A 10 3.28 -11.46 14.83
C LEU A 10 2.71 -10.05 14.60
N LYS A 11 2.98 -9.09 15.50
CA LYS A 11 2.55 -7.69 15.30
C LYS A 11 3.26 -7.06 14.10
N GLU A 12 4.54 -7.36 13.90
CA GLU A 12 5.32 -6.84 12.76
C GLU A 12 4.91 -7.46 11.42
N LEU A 13 4.23 -8.61 11.46
CA LEU A 13 3.71 -9.35 10.30
C LEU A 13 2.25 -9.00 9.95
N ILE A 14 1.62 -8.08 10.68
CA ILE A 14 0.32 -7.53 10.30
C ILE A 14 0.55 -6.65 9.06
N TYR A 15 -0.16 -6.98 7.98
CA TYR A 15 -0.23 -6.21 6.76
C TYR A 15 -1.16 -5.00 6.93
N GLU A 16 -2.38 -5.27 7.41
CA GLU A 16 -3.42 -4.27 7.65
C GLU A 16 -4.32 -4.74 8.80
N GLU A 17 -5.01 -3.80 9.46
CA GLU A 17 -6.09 -4.09 10.40
C GLU A 17 -7.43 -3.63 9.81
N VAL A 18 -8.36 -4.57 9.65
CA VAL A 18 -9.72 -4.29 9.14
C VAL A 18 -10.73 -4.70 10.19
N ASN A 19 -11.55 -3.74 10.64
CA ASN A 19 -12.53 -3.93 11.72
C ASN A 19 -11.93 -4.55 12.99
N GLY A 20 -10.71 -4.14 13.34
CA GLY A 20 -9.97 -4.65 14.50
C GLY A 20 -9.41 -6.07 14.35
N LYS A 21 -9.50 -6.66 13.15
CA LYS A 21 -8.91 -7.97 12.83
C LYS A 21 -7.63 -7.80 12.02
N PRO A 22 -6.53 -8.47 12.39
CA PRO A 22 -5.29 -8.40 11.64
C PRO A 22 -5.39 -9.25 10.36
N ILE A 23 -5.00 -8.66 9.25
CA ILE A 23 -4.66 -9.36 8.01
C ILE A 23 -3.15 -9.44 7.96
N TYR A 24 -2.60 -10.64 7.77
CA TYR A 24 -1.16 -10.87 7.79
C TYR A 24 -0.56 -10.81 6.38
N TYR A 25 0.73 -10.53 6.29
CA TYR A 25 1.47 -10.74 5.04
C TYR A 25 1.36 -12.19 4.57
N LYS A 26 1.25 -12.39 3.27
CA LYS A 26 1.32 -13.69 2.60
C LYS A 26 2.63 -14.35 3.02
N ASN A 27 2.56 -15.65 3.35
CA ASN A 27 3.67 -16.43 3.86
C ASN A 27 4.21 -16.04 5.26
N TYR A 28 3.51 -15.23 6.07
CA TYR A 28 3.95 -14.89 7.44
C TYR A 28 4.31 -16.12 8.30
N LYS A 29 3.61 -17.25 8.09
CA LYS A 29 3.90 -18.53 8.78
C LYS A 29 5.30 -19.08 8.47
N LEU A 30 5.87 -18.78 7.30
CA LEU A 30 7.23 -19.16 6.94
C LEU A 30 8.26 -18.31 7.71
N VAL A 31 7.95 -17.03 7.96
CA VAL A 31 8.79 -16.15 8.80
C VAL A 31 8.81 -16.65 10.25
N ILE A 32 7.66 -17.02 10.81
CA ILE A 32 7.58 -17.61 12.15
C ILE A 32 8.41 -18.90 12.26
N LYS A 33 8.49 -19.68 11.17
CA LYS A 33 9.28 -20.92 11.09
C LYS A 33 10.77 -20.67 10.77
N GLY A 34 11.21 -19.41 10.63
CA GLY A 34 12.59 -19.07 10.27
C GLY A 34 12.99 -19.44 8.83
N LYS A 35 12.02 -19.68 7.95
CA LYS A 35 12.25 -20.09 6.54
C LYS A 35 12.28 -18.92 5.55
N LYS A 36 11.84 -17.74 6.00
CA LYS A 36 11.87 -16.47 5.24
C LYS A 36 12.19 -15.32 6.19
N ALA A 37 12.77 -14.25 5.66
CA ALA A 37 12.97 -13.02 6.42
C ALA A 37 11.67 -12.19 6.50
N LEU A 38 11.57 -11.33 7.52
CA LEU A 38 10.44 -10.40 7.66
C LEU A 38 10.42 -9.40 6.50
N GLU A 39 11.59 -8.91 6.12
CA GLU A 39 11.80 -7.94 5.05
C GLU A 39 11.37 -8.54 3.71
N GLU A 40 11.69 -9.81 3.47
CA GLU A 40 11.35 -10.53 2.24
C GLU A 40 9.84 -10.60 2.01
N VAL A 41 9.03 -10.78 3.06
CA VAL A 41 7.56 -10.83 2.91
C VAL A 41 6.92 -9.44 2.78
N LYS A 42 7.62 -8.37 3.17
CA LYS A 42 7.16 -6.98 3.05
C LYS A 42 7.46 -6.37 1.68
N MET A 43 8.57 -6.79 1.07
CA MET A 43 9.00 -6.33 -0.25
C MET A 43 7.98 -6.67 -1.35
N SER A 44 7.89 -5.80 -2.34
CA SER A 44 7.03 -6.01 -3.50
C SER A 44 7.59 -7.09 -4.42
N SER A 45 6.70 -7.92 -4.97
CA SER A 45 7.08 -8.97 -5.93
C SER A 45 7.25 -8.42 -7.35
N PRO A 46 7.98 -9.12 -8.24
CA PRO A 46 8.05 -8.74 -9.65
C PRO A 46 6.69 -8.62 -10.33
N ILE A 47 5.71 -9.46 -9.96
CA ILE A 47 4.36 -9.38 -10.52
C ILE A 47 3.60 -8.14 -10.04
N GLN A 48 3.71 -7.77 -8.75
CA GLN A 48 3.14 -6.53 -8.23
C GLN A 48 3.73 -5.31 -8.95
N SER A 49 5.06 -5.27 -9.06
CA SER A 49 5.78 -4.20 -9.77
C SER A 49 5.37 -4.10 -11.25
N LYS A 50 5.18 -5.25 -11.92
CA LYS A 50 4.70 -5.27 -13.31
C LYS A 50 3.28 -4.73 -13.44
N ILE A 51 2.37 -5.10 -12.53
CA ILE A 51 0.98 -4.60 -12.52
C ILE A 51 0.96 -3.07 -12.31
N VAL A 52 1.68 -2.56 -11.30
CA VAL A 52 1.83 -1.11 -11.06
C VAL A 52 2.31 -0.41 -12.33
N SER A 53 3.36 -0.94 -12.96
CA SER A 53 3.96 -0.36 -14.17
C SER A 53 2.97 -0.30 -15.35
N LEU A 54 2.18 -1.37 -15.55
CA LEU A 54 1.18 -1.42 -16.61
C LEU A 54 0.04 -0.43 -16.39
N ILE A 55 -0.43 -0.31 -15.14
CA ILE A 55 -1.46 0.66 -14.77
C ILE A 55 -0.94 2.09 -14.98
N LEU A 56 0.27 2.39 -14.51
CA LEU A 56 0.88 3.71 -14.71
C LEU A 56 1.05 4.06 -16.19
N TYR A 57 1.56 3.12 -17.01
CA TYR A 57 1.67 3.33 -18.46
C TYR A 57 0.32 3.68 -19.08
N PHE A 58 -0.72 2.92 -18.76
CA PHE A 58 -2.06 3.18 -19.24
C PHE A 58 -2.58 4.55 -18.79
N LEU A 59 -2.53 4.86 -17.49
CA LEU A 59 -3.03 6.11 -16.94
C LEU A 59 -2.31 7.33 -17.54
N ILE A 60 -0.97 7.29 -17.60
CA ILE A 60 -0.15 8.37 -18.18
C ILE A 60 -0.47 8.56 -19.67
N SER A 61 -0.86 7.51 -20.40
CA SER A 61 -1.22 7.60 -21.81
C SER A 61 -2.63 8.17 -22.07
N ARG A 62 -3.51 8.18 -21.05
CA ARG A 62 -4.94 8.51 -21.22
C ARG A 62 -5.39 9.75 -20.46
N ILE A 63 -4.74 10.08 -19.35
CA ILE A 63 -5.19 11.17 -18.49
C ILE A 63 -4.87 12.55 -19.11
N ASP A 64 -5.74 13.53 -18.86
CA ASP A 64 -5.44 14.93 -19.15
C ASP A 64 -4.38 15.46 -18.18
N LYS A 65 -3.12 15.50 -18.64
CA LYS A 65 -1.96 15.94 -17.85
C LYS A 65 -1.94 17.44 -17.55
N SER A 66 -2.81 18.23 -18.19
CA SER A 66 -2.97 19.65 -17.88
C SER A 66 -3.79 19.85 -16.61
N ARG A 67 -4.72 18.94 -16.34
CA ARG A 67 -5.62 18.98 -15.20
C ARG A 67 -5.22 18.06 -14.06
N TYR A 68 -4.65 16.91 -14.36
CA TYR A 68 -4.38 15.87 -13.36
C TYR A 68 -2.90 15.56 -13.23
N GLU A 69 -2.54 15.10 -12.03
CA GLU A 69 -1.21 14.59 -11.70
C GLU A 69 -1.33 13.19 -11.11
N ILE A 70 -0.43 12.29 -11.51
CA ILE A 70 -0.38 10.91 -11.03
C ILE A 70 0.87 10.77 -10.16
N LEU A 71 0.68 10.38 -8.91
CA LEU A 71 1.77 10.04 -8.00
C LEU A 71 1.67 8.58 -7.61
N SER A 72 2.82 7.93 -7.46
CA SER A 72 2.90 6.51 -7.14
C SER A 72 3.99 6.25 -6.11
N HIS A 73 4.21 4.97 -5.78
CA HIS A 73 5.28 4.50 -4.90
C HIS A 73 4.96 4.71 -3.40
N GLU A 74 3.86 4.12 -2.94
CA GLU A 74 3.45 4.13 -1.53
C GLU A 74 3.35 5.56 -0.95
N ILE A 75 2.79 6.49 -1.73
CA ILE A 75 2.74 7.91 -1.35
C ILE A 75 1.86 8.11 -0.11
N GLY A 76 2.41 8.80 0.89
CA GLY A 76 1.69 9.16 2.11
C GLY A 76 0.68 10.29 1.86
N VAL A 77 -0.59 10.03 2.16
CA VAL A 77 -1.71 10.98 2.02
C VAL A 77 -2.52 11.11 3.32
N ARG A 78 -3.20 12.24 3.48
CA ARG A 78 -4.20 12.43 4.54
C ARG A 78 -5.60 12.19 3.98
N THR A 79 -6.35 11.31 4.64
CA THR A 79 -7.76 11.01 4.39
C THR A 79 -8.61 11.46 5.60
N LYS A 80 -9.94 11.39 5.47
CA LYS A 80 -10.86 11.60 6.60
C LYS A 80 -10.64 10.59 7.74
N LEU A 81 -10.16 9.39 7.41
CA LEU A 81 -9.92 8.28 8.34
C LEU A 81 -8.46 8.22 8.83
N GLY A 82 -7.70 9.31 8.65
CA GLY A 82 -6.31 9.43 9.06
C GLY A 82 -5.33 9.32 7.89
N LYS A 83 -4.10 8.89 8.17
CA LYS A 83 -3.03 8.82 7.17
C LYS A 83 -3.02 7.45 6.49
N ARG A 84 -2.74 7.42 5.19
CA ARG A 84 -2.57 6.18 4.41
C ARG A 84 -1.38 6.33 3.49
N ALA A 85 -0.71 5.22 3.19
CA ALA A 85 0.21 5.12 2.07
C ALA A 85 -0.56 4.44 0.94
N ILE A 86 -0.50 4.98 -0.27
CA ILE A 86 -1.26 4.47 -1.42
C ILE A 86 -0.31 4.11 -2.56
N ASP A 87 -0.59 3.01 -3.26
CA ASP A 87 0.25 2.56 -4.39
C ASP A 87 0.25 3.58 -5.54
N ILE A 88 -0.93 4.05 -5.94
CA ILE A 88 -1.14 5.04 -7.00
C ILE A 88 -2.27 6.00 -6.61
N GLY A 89 -2.04 7.31 -6.72
CA GLY A 89 -3.02 8.36 -6.51
C GLY A 89 -3.14 9.31 -7.70
N ILE A 90 -4.37 9.71 -8.02
CA ILE A 90 -4.70 10.71 -9.03
C ILE A 90 -5.25 11.96 -8.34
N PHE A 91 -4.67 13.12 -8.63
CA PHE A 91 -4.97 14.39 -7.96
C PHE A 91 -5.31 15.49 -8.96
N GLU A 92 -6.07 16.50 -8.54
CA GLU A 92 -6.15 17.76 -9.28
C GLU A 92 -4.76 18.42 -9.23
N LYS A 93 -4.18 18.69 -10.40
CA LYS A 93 -2.80 19.14 -10.56
C LYS A 93 -2.53 20.45 -9.82
N ILE A 94 -3.49 21.37 -9.88
CA ILE A 94 -3.39 22.68 -9.21
C ILE A 94 -3.31 22.55 -7.68
N GLU A 95 -3.92 21.52 -7.10
CA GLU A 95 -3.89 21.30 -5.67
C GLU A 95 -2.58 20.65 -5.23
N VAL A 96 -2.14 19.61 -5.95
CA VAL A 96 -0.94 18.85 -5.58
C VAL A 96 0.36 19.61 -5.82
N ASN A 97 0.42 20.48 -6.83
CA ASN A 97 1.60 21.29 -7.15
C ASN A 97 2.04 22.19 -5.96
N LYS A 98 1.12 22.53 -5.05
CA LYS A 98 1.44 23.28 -3.82
C LYS A 98 2.33 22.50 -2.83
N PHE A 99 2.51 21.20 -3.07
CA PHE A 99 3.18 20.27 -2.15
C PHE A 99 4.22 19.37 -2.81
N ILE A 100 4.32 19.31 -4.15
CA ILE A 100 5.09 18.29 -4.87
C ILE A 100 6.61 18.30 -4.57
N GLU A 101 7.16 19.45 -4.19
CA GLU A 101 8.58 19.60 -3.81
C GLU A 101 8.85 19.36 -2.32
N LYS A 102 7.82 18.99 -1.54
CA LYS A 102 7.93 18.80 -0.08
C LYS A 102 8.17 17.33 0.26
N SER A 103 8.96 17.09 1.31
CA SER A 103 9.23 15.74 1.84
C SER A 103 8.17 15.23 2.83
N SER A 104 7.09 15.99 3.05
CA SER A 104 5.98 15.61 3.94
C SER A 104 4.90 14.82 3.21
N ILE A 105 4.10 14.05 3.95
CA ILE A 105 2.85 13.48 3.42
C ILE A 105 1.97 14.56 2.81
N LEU A 106 1.22 14.21 1.76
CA LEU A 106 0.27 15.12 1.15
C LEU A 106 -0.89 15.40 2.12
N PRO A 107 -1.22 16.68 2.40
CA PRO A 107 -2.34 17.03 3.27
C PRO A 107 -3.70 16.96 2.55
N ILE A 108 -3.73 16.41 1.34
CA ILE A 108 -4.90 16.27 0.49
C ILE A 108 -5.18 14.79 0.19
N CYS A 109 -6.44 14.47 -0.06
CA CYS A 109 -6.87 13.16 -0.51
C CYS A 109 -6.76 13.08 -2.04
N PRO A 110 -6.35 11.95 -2.62
CA PRO A 110 -6.51 11.74 -4.06
C PRO A 110 -7.99 11.75 -4.45
N ILE A 111 -8.27 12.10 -5.71
CA ILE A 111 -9.58 11.90 -6.35
C ILE A 111 -9.83 10.41 -6.52
N ILE A 112 -8.79 9.68 -6.96
CA ILE A 112 -8.82 8.23 -7.16
C ILE A 112 -7.55 7.66 -6.51
N ALA A 113 -7.73 6.67 -5.64
CA ALA A 113 -6.66 5.82 -5.12
C ALA A 113 -6.79 4.42 -5.72
N ILE A 114 -5.67 3.82 -6.10
CA ILE A 114 -5.60 2.44 -6.61
C ILE A 114 -4.58 1.70 -5.73
N GLU A 115 -5.03 0.63 -5.08
CA GLU A 115 -4.20 -0.28 -4.27
C GLU A 115 -4.04 -1.64 -4.96
N ILE A 116 -2.85 -2.25 -4.84
CA ILE A 116 -2.52 -3.52 -5.48
C ILE A 116 -2.03 -4.51 -4.41
N ASP A 117 -3.00 -5.10 -3.70
CA ASP A 117 -2.78 -6.00 -2.56
C ASP A 117 -2.42 -7.43 -2.95
N THR A 118 -1.21 -7.64 -3.48
CA THR A 118 -0.71 -9.02 -3.74
C THR A 118 -0.12 -9.70 -2.51
N LYS A 119 0.11 -8.92 -1.45
CA LYS A 119 0.83 -9.31 -0.24
C LYS A 119 -0.09 -9.70 0.91
N ALA A 120 -1.40 -9.49 0.81
CA ALA A 120 -2.33 -9.91 1.85
C ALA A 120 -2.54 -11.43 1.84
N GLN A 121 -2.51 -12.06 3.02
CA GLN A 121 -3.01 -13.42 3.19
C GLN A 121 -4.52 -13.37 3.35
N LEU A 122 -5.23 -13.38 2.22
CA LEU A 122 -6.69 -13.48 2.22
C LEU A 122 -7.11 -14.95 2.40
N LYS A 123 -8.22 -15.17 3.11
CA LYS A 123 -9.02 -16.41 2.99
C LYS A 123 -10.04 -16.21 1.87
N GLU A 124 -10.58 -17.30 1.33
CA GLU A 124 -11.55 -17.26 0.22
C GLU A 124 -12.77 -16.35 0.47
N ASP A 125 -13.10 -16.06 1.74
CA ASP A 125 -14.23 -15.18 2.12
C ASP A 125 -13.81 -13.79 2.66
N GLU A 126 -12.52 -13.44 2.66
CA GLU A 126 -11.98 -12.18 3.21
C GLU A 126 -11.64 -11.17 2.08
N TYR A 127 -12.54 -10.95 1.13
CA TYR A 127 -12.38 -9.85 0.17
C TYR A 127 -12.66 -8.51 0.87
N MET A 128 -11.80 -7.52 0.61
CA MET A 128 -11.94 -6.17 1.16
C MET A 128 -13.09 -5.44 0.48
N ASN A 129 -14.07 -4.99 1.26
CA ASN A 129 -15.05 -4.00 0.83
C ASN A 129 -14.50 -2.62 1.23
N TYR A 130 -13.93 -1.90 0.26
CA TYR A 130 -13.48 -0.51 0.40
C TYR A 130 -14.66 0.47 0.26
#